data_AF-A0A1N7KGY1-F1
#
_entry.id   AF-A0A1N7KGY1-F1
#
_cell.length_a   1.000
_cell.length_b   1.000
_cell.length_c   1.000
_cell.angle_alpha   90.00
_cell.angle_beta   90.00
_cell.angle_gamma   90.00
#
_symmetry.space_group_name_H-M   'P 1'
#
loop_
_entity.id
_entity.type
_entity.pdbx_description
1 polymer ?
#
loop_
_entity_poly.entity_id
_entity_poly.type
_entity_poly.pdbx_seq_one_letter_code
_entity_poly.pdbx_strand_id
1 'polypeptide(L)' 'MLLTVMKSKIHRATVTESNLNYVGSVTIDINILEKVNILPNE' A
#
# COMPACT_ATOMS: atom_id res chain seq x y z
N MET A 1 -12.41 -17.65 18.49
CA MET A 1 -12.90 -16.32 18.03
C MET A 1 -11.78 -15.65 17.26
N LEU A 2 -12.03 -15.10 16.07
CA LEU A 2 -11.05 -14.37 15.28
C LEU A 2 -11.37 -12.87 15.36
N LEU A 3 -10.33 -12.03 15.46
CA LEU A 3 -10.45 -10.57 15.52
C LEU A 3 -9.77 -9.97 14.28
N THR A 4 -10.46 -9.06 13.60
CA THR A 4 -9.90 -8.28 12.49
C THR A 4 -9.47 -6.92 13.02
N VAL A 5 -8.20 -6.58 12.84
CA VAL A 5 -7.61 -5.31 13.30
C VAL A 5 -6.82 -4.66 12.16
N MET A 6 -6.64 -3.34 12.23
CA MET A 6 -5.80 -2.60 11.29
C MET A 6 -4.32 -2.91 11.54
N LYS A 7 -3.68 -3.67 10.64
CA LYS A 7 -2.25 -4.01 10.72
C LYS A 7 -1.36 -2.79 10.49
N SER A 8 -1.67 -1.98 9.47
CA SER A 8 -0.82 -0.87 9.02
C SER A 8 -1.62 0.16 8.22
N LYS A 9 -1.08 1.37 8.08
CA LYS A 9 -1.64 2.43 7.23
C LYS A 9 -0.55 3.37 6.71
N ILE A 10 -0.78 3.93 5.52
CA ILE A 10 -0.02 5.08 5.01
C ILE A 10 -0.90 6.32 5.18
N HIS A 11 -0.54 7.19 6.12
CA HIS A 11 -1.36 8.36 6.43
C HIS A 11 -0.98 9.54 5.53
N ARG A 12 -1.98 10.10 4.83
CA ARG A 12 -1.85 11.31 3.98
C ARG A 12 -0.81 11.17 2.86
N ALA A 13 -0.76 10.01 2.19
CA ALA A 13 0.04 9.86 0.99
C ALA A 13 -0.46 10.80 -0.12
N THR A 14 0.47 11.28 -0.94
CA THR A 14 0.17 12.02 -2.17
C THR A 14 0.19 11.06 -3.34
N VAL A 15 -0.83 11.11 -4.19
CA VAL A 15 -0.85 10.35 -5.44
C VAL A 15 0.15 10.97 -6.40
N THR A 16 1.13 10.19 -6.84
CA THR A 16 2.19 10.63 -7.75
C THR A 16 1.83 10.43 -9.21
N GLU A 17 1.08 9.36 -9.53
CA GLU A 17 0.68 9.02 -10.89
C GLU A 17 -0.70 8.34 -10.92
N SER A 18 -1.43 8.52 -12.03
CA SER A 18 -2.66 7.78 -12.33
C SER A 18 -2.75 7.53 -13.83
N ASN A 19 -2.84 6.27 -14.23
CA ASN A 19 -2.85 5.86 -15.63
C ASN A 19 -3.91 4.77 -15.86
N LEU A 20 -4.90 5.07 -16.72
CA LEU A 20 -6.00 4.16 -17.03
C LEU A 20 -5.52 2.84 -17.68
N ASN A 21 -4.41 2.89 -18.40
CA ASN A 21 -3.88 1.74 -19.15
C ASN A 21 -2.80 0.97 -18.36
N TYR A 22 -2.44 1.42 -17.15
CA TYR A 22 -1.47 0.71 -16.31
C TYR A 22 -2.11 -0.57 -15.76
N VAL A 23 -1.47 -1.71 -16.06
CA VAL A 23 -1.93 -3.02 -15.59
C VAL A 23 -1.23 -3.36 -14.28
N GLY A 24 -1.97 -3.34 -13.19
CA GLY A 24 -1.47 -3.63 -11.86
C GLY A 24 -2.39 -3.05 -10.77
N SER A 25 -1.99 -3.22 -9.52
CA SER A 25 -2.58 -2.51 -8.38
C SER A 25 -1.86 -1.17 -8.16
N VAL A 26 -1.80 -0.67 -6.92
CA VAL A 26 -1.11 0.57 -6.60
C VAL A 26 0.38 0.30 -6.41
N THR A 27 1.24 0.96 -7.21
CA THR A 27 2.68 0.95 -6.98
C THR A 27 3.01 1.81 -5.76
N ILE A 28 3.77 1.27 -4.81
CA ILE A 28 4.20 1.96 -3.59
C ILE A 28 5.72 1.84 -3.49
N ASP A 29 6.40 2.90 -3.06
CA ASP A 29 7.84 2.89 -2.80
C ASP A 29 8.19 1.80 -1.78
N ILE A 30 9.19 0.98 -2.10
CA ILE A 30 9.65 -0.12 -1.25
C ILE A 30 10.04 0.36 0.16
N ASN A 31 10.62 1.56 0.28
CA ASN A 31 11.00 2.13 1.56
C ASN A 31 9.78 2.45 2.43
N ILE A 32 8.63 2.76 1.82
CA ILE A 32 7.38 2.99 2.54
C ILE A 32 6.83 1.65 3.02
N LEU A 33 6.78 0.64 2.15
CA LEU A 33 6.30 -0.71 2.47
C LEU A 33 7.06 -1.32 3.64
N GLU A 34 8.39 -1.22 3.64
CA GLU A 34 9.25 -1.68 4.74
C GLU A 34 8.94 -0.95 6.05
N LYS A 35 8.73 0.37 6.00
CA LYS A 35 8.40 1.18 7.19
C LYS A 35 7.05 0.85 7.80
N VAL A 36 6.05 0.49 6.99
CA VAL A 36 4.69 0.19 7.46
C VAL A 36 4.38 -1.31 7.51
N ASN A 37 5.37 -2.16 7.25
CA ASN A 37 5.25 -3.62 7.31
C ASN A 37 4.09 -4.17 6.44
N ILE A 38 3.96 -3.65 5.22
CA ILE A 38 3.07 -4.17 4.18
C ILE A 38 3.90 -4.99 3.20
N LEU A 39 3.43 -6.19 2.86
CA LEU A 39 4.11 -7.05 1.88
C LEU A 39 3.63 -6.76 0.45
N PRO A 40 4.48 -6.95 -0.57
CA PRO A 40 4.02 -6.93 -1.96
C PRO A 40 2.93 -7.98 -2.19
N ASN A 41 1.85 -7.58 -2.87
CA ASN A 41 0.65 -8.41 -3.17
C ASN A 41 -0.26 -8.73 -1.96
N GLU A 42 -0.17 -7.95 -0.87
CA GLU A 42 -1.13 -7.98 0.26
C GLU A 42 -2.41 -7.19 -0.06
#